data_AF-H5TSK4-F1
#
_entry.id   AF-H5TSK4-F1
#
_cell.length_a   1.000
_cell.length_b   1.000
_cell.length_c   1.000
_cell.angle_alpha   90.00
_cell.angle_beta   90.00
_cell.angle_gamma   90.00
#
_symmetry.space_group_name_H-M   'P 1'
#
loop_
_entity.id
_entity.type
_entity.pdbx_description
1 polymer ?
#
loop_
_entity_poly.entity_id
_entity_poly.type
_entity_poly.pdbx_seq_one_letter_code
_entity_poly.pdbx_strand_id
1 'polypeptide(L)'
;MTLSTEQRWLLAGVGGWEMAECFTSPGRGIDRLMTSMYSASTARRDDRYPAWLEGGFSCGYGRIESHRTVGAVTVVVTKKQLAAFAARLDDDVVRRLRDALAALGTETIRWSDTCFCPDPHCVDNNPGDPLYSDRWHPTDEQYQEHLDFSMRLAASLQRLVLEACALEAPVGQLGLFVTETLGAPQ
;
A
#
# COMPACT_ATOMS: atom_id res chain seq x y z
N MET A 1 0.34 -8.44 22.42
CA MET A 1 -1.05 -8.79 22.07
C MET A 1 -1.07 -9.00 20.57
N THR A 2 -1.49 -10.17 20.10
CA THR A 2 -1.51 -10.49 18.66
C THR A 2 -2.85 -10.01 18.09
N LEU A 3 -2.83 -9.32 16.95
CA LEU A 3 -4.05 -8.92 16.23
C LEU A 3 -4.80 -10.16 15.74
N SER A 4 -6.13 -10.11 15.71
CA SER A 4 -6.94 -11.15 15.06
C SER A 4 -6.71 -11.16 13.55
N THR A 5 -7.14 -12.22 12.86
CA THR A 5 -7.07 -12.29 11.40
C THR A 5 -7.88 -11.19 10.72
N GLU A 6 -9.06 -10.88 11.24
CA GLU A 6 -9.95 -9.82 10.77
C GLU A 6 -9.32 -8.44 10.96
N GLN A 7 -8.67 -8.21 12.10
CA GLN A 7 -7.93 -6.97 12.36
C GLN A 7 -6.76 -6.81 11.39
N ARG A 8 -6.04 -7.89 11.08
CA ARG A 8 -4.95 -7.88 10.09
C ARG A 8 -5.48 -7.60 8.69
N TRP A 9 -6.63 -8.18 8.32
CA TRP A 9 -7.33 -7.85 7.07
C TRP A 9 -7.75 -6.39 7.01
N LEU A 10 -8.22 -5.80 8.13
CA LEU A 10 -8.52 -4.37 8.19
C LEU A 10 -7.28 -3.52 7.91
N LEU A 11 -6.13 -3.87 8.49
CA LEU A 11 -4.86 -3.17 8.19
C LEU A 11 -4.46 -3.31 6.71
N ALA A 12 -4.60 -4.51 6.14
CA ALA A 12 -4.33 -4.74 4.73
C ALA A 12 -5.31 -4.03 3.78
N GLY A 13 -6.55 -3.78 4.24
CA GLY A 13 -7.56 -3.00 3.53
C GLY A 13 -7.22 -1.52 3.46
N VAL A 14 -6.70 -0.95 4.56
CA VAL A 14 -6.08 0.38 4.55
C VAL A 14 -4.94 0.40 3.54
N GLY A 15 -4.03 -0.57 3.68
CA GLY A 15 -3.05 -0.92 2.65
C GLY A 15 -2.13 0.23 2.21
N GLY A 16 -1.47 0.00 1.07
CA GLY A 16 -0.67 0.99 0.36
C GLY A 16 0.39 1.71 1.21
N TRP A 17 0.56 2.99 0.89
CA TRP A 17 1.53 3.87 1.55
C TRP A 17 1.20 4.10 3.03
N GLU A 18 -0.08 4.30 3.35
CA GLU A 18 -0.54 4.63 4.70
C GLU A 18 -0.13 3.57 5.73
N MET A 19 -0.40 2.30 5.43
CA MET A 19 -0.07 1.22 6.34
C MET A 19 1.44 0.92 6.36
N ALA A 20 2.11 1.04 5.21
CA ALA A 20 3.56 0.91 5.15
C ALA A 20 4.27 1.93 6.07
N GLU A 21 3.83 3.19 6.09
CA GLU A 21 4.38 4.18 7.02
C GLU A 21 4.11 3.87 8.49
N CYS A 22 2.90 3.37 8.79
CA CYS A 22 2.55 2.94 10.15
C CYS A 22 3.47 1.80 10.63
N PHE A 23 3.93 0.94 9.72
CA PHE A 23 4.83 -0.17 10.04
C PHE A 23 6.29 0.29 10.16
N THR A 24 6.77 1.14 9.26
CA THR A 24 8.19 1.55 9.23
C THR A 24 8.53 2.66 10.22
N SER A 25 7.54 3.48 10.58
CA SER A 25 7.70 4.65 11.44
C SER A 25 6.50 4.82 12.39
N PRO A 26 6.26 3.89 13.34
CA PRO A 26 4.98 3.80 14.05
C PRO A 26 4.54 5.06 14.79
N GLY A 27 5.46 5.85 15.34
CA GLY A 27 5.10 7.13 15.94
C GLY A 27 4.49 8.10 14.92
N ARG A 28 5.30 8.51 13.94
CA ARG A 28 4.91 9.49 12.91
C ARG A 28 3.81 8.97 11.99
N GLY A 29 3.93 7.73 11.50
CA GLY A 29 3.01 7.15 10.52
C GLY A 29 1.62 6.96 11.09
N ILE A 30 1.50 6.42 12.31
CA ILE A 30 0.19 6.24 12.94
C ILE A 30 -0.43 7.59 13.29
N ASP A 31 0.35 8.56 13.77
CA ASP A 31 -0.17 9.90 14.06
C ASP A 31 -0.68 10.59 12.80
N ARG A 32 0.08 10.55 11.70
CA ARG A 32 -0.35 11.09 10.41
C ARG A 32 -1.65 10.43 9.94
N LEU A 33 -1.74 9.11 10.00
CA LEU A 33 -2.94 8.37 9.61
C LEU A 33 -4.16 8.81 10.43
N MET A 34 -4.02 8.90 11.75
CA MET A 34 -5.12 9.29 12.64
C MET A 34 -5.56 10.74 12.44
N THR A 35 -4.62 11.65 12.16
CA THR A 35 -4.92 13.07 11.90
C THR A 35 -5.54 13.29 10.52
N SER A 36 -5.15 12.49 9.51
CA SER A 36 -5.68 12.62 8.15
C SER A 36 -7.16 12.27 8.02
N MET A 37 -7.73 11.58 9.02
CA MET A 37 -9.07 11.02 9.00
C MET A 37 -9.34 10.14 7.76
N TYR A 38 -8.29 9.48 7.26
CA TYR A 38 -8.35 8.69 6.03
C TYR A 38 -9.46 7.65 6.08
N SER A 39 -10.28 7.61 5.05
CA SER A 39 -11.38 6.66 4.92
C SER A 39 -11.54 6.22 3.48
N ALA A 40 -12.14 5.05 3.31
CA ALA A 40 -12.55 4.54 2.01
C ALA A 40 -13.96 3.96 2.15
N SER A 41 -14.80 4.19 1.17
CA SER A 41 -16.12 3.55 1.04
C SER A 41 -16.05 2.17 0.37
N THR A 42 -14.88 1.83 -0.18
CA THR A 42 -14.56 0.50 -0.70
C THR A 42 -13.11 0.18 -0.35
N ALA A 43 -12.89 -0.89 0.42
CA ALA A 43 -11.55 -1.31 0.84
C ALA A 43 -11.17 -2.70 0.30
N ARG A 44 -12.14 -3.41 -0.27
CA ARG A 44 -11.91 -4.65 -1.01
C ARG A 44 -11.23 -4.31 -2.34
N ARG A 45 -9.98 -4.76 -2.49
CA ARG A 45 -9.18 -4.55 -3.71
C ARG A 45 -9.30 -5.71 -4.69
N ASP A 46 -9.66 -6.91 -4.21
CA ASP A 46 -9.88 -8.12 -5.00
C ASP A 46 -10.65 -9.19 -4.19
N ASP A 47 -10.83 -10.38 -4.76
CA ASP A 47 -11.59 -11.48 -4.17
C ASP A 47 -10.94 -12.15 -2.96
N ARG A 48 -9.69 -11.84 -2.65
CA ARG A 48 -8.98 -12.37 -1.46
C ARG A 48 -9.44 -11.67 -0.18
N TYR A 49 -9.94 -10.44 -0.29
CA TYR A 49 -10.37 -9.66 0.86
C TYR A 49 -11.72 -10.16 1.38
N PRO A 50 -11.90 -10.28 2.70
CA PRO A 50 -13.18 -10.63 3.28
C PRO A 50 -14.32 -9.71 2.83
N ALA A 51 -15.48 -10.30 2.53
CA ALA A 51 -16.65 -9.57 2.04
C ALA A 51 -17.09 -8.42 2.97
N TRP A 52 -16.86 -8.54 4.28
CA TRP A 52 -17.22 -7.49 5.23
C TRP A 52 -16.40 -6.19 5.06
N LEU A 53 -15.24 -6.22 4.39
CA LEU A 53 -14.44 -5.02 4.05
C LEU A 53 -14.93 -4.28 2.81
N GLU A 54 -15.89 -4.84 2.07
CA GLU A 54 -16.45 -4.20 0.88
C GLU A 54 -17.03 -2.82 1.20
N GLY A 55 -17.68 -2.69 2.36
CA GLY A 55 -18.23 -1.41 2.83
C GLY A 55 -17.18 -0.38 3.22
N GLY A 56 -15.89 -0.73 3.29
CA GLY A 56 -14.81 0.22 3.56
C GLY A 56 -14.39 0.34 5.03
N PHE A 57 -13.70 1.43 5.34
CA PHE A 57 -13.17 1.75 6.68
C PHE A 57 -13.04 3.25 6.93
N SER A 58 -12.88 3.60 8.20
CA SER A 58 -12.48 4.93 8.65
C SER A 58 -11.30 4.85 9.60
N CYS A 59 -10.35 5.77 9.45
CA CYS A 59 -9.26 6.02 10.38
C CYS A 59 -9.51 7.36 11.07
N GLY A 60 -9.21 7.45 12.35
CA GLY A 60 -9.35 8.69 13.10
C GLY A 60 -9.64 8.44 14.56
N TYR A 61 -9.54 9.48 15.38
CA TYR A 61 -9.85 9.41 16.82
C TYR A 61 -9.12 8.25 17.54
N GLY A 62 -7.91 7.92 17.09
CA GLY A 62 -7.07 6.87 17.68
C GLY A 62 -7.45 5.43 17.32
N ARG A 63 -8.27 5.20 16.29
CA ARG A 63 -8.62 3.85 15.80
C ARG A 63 -8.85 3.78 14.30
N ILE A 64 -8.78 2.57 13.78
CA ILE A 64 -9.22 2.15 12.45
C ILE A 64 -10.46 1.30 12.68
N GLU A 65 -11.56 1.60 12.01
CA GLU A 65 -12.80 0.85 12.10
C GLU A 65 -13.33 0.48 10.72
N SER A 66 -13.80 -0.75 10.56
CA SER A 66 -14.54 -1.15 9.38
C SER A 66 -15.90 -0.46 9.35
N HIS A 67 -16.38 -0.10 8.17
CA HIS A 67 -17.77 0.34 8.04
C HIS A 67 -18.70 -0.84 8.33
N ARG A 68 -19.92 -0.52 8.77
CA ARG A 68 -20.88 -1.52 9.18
C ARG A 68 -21.61 -2.07 7.95
N THR A 69 -21.27 -3.28 7.56
CA THR A 69 -22.06 -4.05 6.59
C THR A 69 -23.24 -4.72 7.32
N VAL A 70 -24.41 -4.78 6.69
CA VAL A 70 -25.63 -5.38 7.29
C VAL A 70 -25.32 -6.82 7.74
N GLY A 71 -25.51 -7.11 9.03
CA GLY A 71 -25.29 -8.44 9.62
C GLY A 71 -23.84 -8.77 10.02
N ALA A 72 -22.87 -7.87 9.83
CA ALA A 72 -21.47 -8.09 10.20
C ALA A 72 -21.07 -7.38 11.50
N VAL A 73 -20.10 -7.97 12.22
CA VAL A 73 -19.45 -7.35 13.38
C VAL A 73 -18.47 -6.28 12.88
N THR A 74 -18.50 -5.09 13.49
CA THR A 74 -17.52 -4.04 13.23
C THR A 74 -16.14 -4.46 13.75
N VAL A 75 -15.14 -4.46 12.87
CA VAL A 75 -13.75 -4.75 13.22
C VAL A 75 -13.05 -3.45 13.56
N VAL A 76 -12.32 -3.42 14.68
CA VAL A 76 -11.62 -2.22 15.16
C VAL A 76 -10.18 -2.54 15.53
N VAL A 77 -9.25 -1.67 15.11
CA VAL A 77 -7.85 -1.66 15.56
C VAL A 77 -7.53 -0.30 16.17
N THR A 78 -7.14 -0.30 17.44
CA THR A 78 -6.72 0.94 18.13
C THR A 78 -5.28 1.32 17.76
N LYS A 79 -4.93 2.60 17.90
CA LYS A 79 -3.56 3.11 17.78
C LYS A 79 -2.56 2.30 18.62
N LYS A 80 -2.93 1.94 19.86
CA LYS A 80 -2.08 1.14 20.74
C LYS A 80 -1.85 -0.27 20.20
N GLN A 81 -2.89 -0.91 19.66
CA GLN A 81 -2.79 -2.23 19.04
C GLN A 81 -1.93 -2.18 17.77
N LEU A 82 -2.10 -1.17 16.93
CA LEU A 82 -1.31 -0.96 15.72
C LEU A 82 0.17 -0.74 16.06
N ALA A 83 0.48 0.13 17.03
CA ALA A 83 1.86 0.37 17.45
C ALA A 83 2.52 -0.90 18.02
N ALA A 84 1.78 -1.66 18.84
CA ALA A 84 2.29 -2.92 19.40
C ALA A 84 2.48 -4.01 18.33
N PHE A 85 1.67 -4.00 17.27
CA PHE A 85 1.82 -4.90 16.14
C PHE A 85 3.04 -4.52 15.30
N ALA A 86 3.18 -3.24 14.93
CA ALA A 86 4.30 -2.74 14.14
C ALA A 86 5.65 -2.99 14.82
N ALA A 87 5.74 -2.82 16.15
CA ALA A 87 6.95 -3.08 16.93
C ALA A 87 7.40 -4.56 16.97
N ARG A 88 6.59 -5.48 16.44
CA ARG A 88 6.88 -6.93 16.39
C ARG A 88 7.11 -7.45 14.97
N LEU A 89 7.06 -6.57 13.97
CA LEU A 89 7.32 -6.98 12.60
C LEU A 89 8.79 -7.39 12.43
N ASP A 90 9.01 -8.31 11.49
CA ASP A 90 10.35 -8.75 11.12
C ASP A 90 11.14 -7.60 10.49
N ASP A 91 12.41 -7.47 10.88
CA ASP A 91 13.28 -6.39 10.42
C ASP A 91 13.47 -6.40 8.89
N ASP A 92 13.45 -7.58 8.25
CA ASP A 92 13.55 -7.69 6.79
C ASP A 92 12.31 -7.13 6.08
N VAL A 93 11.12 -7.45 6.60
CA VAL A 93 9.85 -6.92 6.07
C VAL A 93 9.80 -5.41 6.24
N VAL A 94 10.20 -4.91 7.41
CA VAL A 94 10.27 -3.45 7.70
C VAL A 94 11.28 -2.76 6.78
N ARG A 95 12.44 -3.36 6.55
CA ARG A 95 13.45 -2.85 5.61
C ARG A 95 12.89 -2.76 4.20
N ARG A 96 12.28 -3.83 3.68
CA ARG A 96 11.69 -3.85 2.32
C ARG A 96 10.57 -2.83 2.16
N LEU A 97 9.73 -2.64 3.18
CA LEU A 97 8.73 -1.57 3.19
C LEU A 97 9.39 -0.19 3.12
N ARG A 98 10.44 0.05 3.90
CA ARG A 98 11.17 1.33 3.89
C ARG A 98 11.81 1.61 2.54
N ASP A 99 12.40 0.60 1.90
CA ASP A 99 13.00 0.71 0.57
C ASP A 99 11.93 1.08 -0.48
N ALA A 100 10.75 0.45 -0.42
CA ALA A 100 9.64 0.77 -1.31
C ALA A 100 9.09 2.19 -1.07
N LEU A 101 9.01 2.64 0.18
CA LEU A 101 8.63 4.02 0.52
C LEU A 101 9.65 5.05 0.03
N ALA A 102 10.95 4.74 0.11
CA ALA A 102 12.00 5.61 -0.40
C ALA A 102 11.94 5.71 -1.94
N ALA A 103 11.66 4.60 -2.63
CA ALA A 103 11.44 4.62 -4.07
C ALA A 103 10.22 5.47 -4.45
N LEU A 104 9.11 5.37 -3.70
CA LEU A 104 7.92 6.18 -3.93
C LEU A 104 8.21 7.67 -3.69
N GLY A 105 8.93 7.99 -2.63
CA GLY A 105 9.34 9.37 -2.33
C GLY A 105 10.23 9.96 -3.42
N THR A 106 11.19 9.18 -3.92
CA THR A 106 12.06 9.60 -5.03
C THR A 106 11.25 9.89 -6.30
N GLU A 107 10.31 9.02 -6.65
CA GLU A 107 9.45 9.23 -7.81
C GLU A 107 8.51 10.42 -7.61
N THR A 108 7.94 10.59 -6.41
CA THR A 108 7.07 11.74 -6.10
C THR A 108 7.82 13.06 -6.23
N ILE A 109 9.07 13.13 -5.75
CA ILE A 109 9.94 14.31 -5.90
C ILE A 109 10.27 14.55 -7.36
N ARG A 110 10.63 13.51 -8.11
CA ARG A 110 10.92 13.63 -9.55
C ARG A 110 9.76 14.26 -10.32
N TRP A 111 8.52 13.95 -9.92
CA TRP A 111 7.31 14.41 -10.58
C TRP A 111 6.67 15.67 -9.95
N SER A 112 7.17 16.19 -8.82
CA SER A 112 6.57 17.35 -8.14
C SER A 112 6.66 18.64 -8.95
N ASP A 113 7.72 18.78 -9.75
CA ASP A 113 8.02 19.99 -10.52
C ASP A 113 7.64 19.84 -12.00
N THR A 114 6.75 18.89 -12.29
CA THR A 114 6.26 18.61 -13.64
C THR A 114 5.06 19.50 -13.99
N CYS A 115 5.04 19.99 -15.24
CA CYS A 115 3.87 20.60 -15.83
C CYS A 115 3.19 19.60 -16.78
N PHE A 116 1.89 19.35 -16.55
CA PHE A 116 1.07 18.45 -17.36
C PHE A 116 0.22 19.19 -18.40
N CYS A 117 0.55 20.45 -18.71
CA CYS A 117 -0.22 21.18 -19.69
C CYS A 117 0.06 20.63 -21.10
N PRO A 118 -0.94 20.65 -22.00
CA PRO A 118 -0.78 20.15 -23.36
C PRO A 118 -0.15 21.19 -24.31
N ASP A 119 0.20 22.40 -23.83
CA ASP A 119 0.73 23.47 -24.67
C ASP A 119 2.24 23.24 -24.95
N PRO A 120 2.63 22.94 -26.21
CA PRO A 120 4.04 22.75 -26.55
C PRO A 120 4.88 24.03 -26.43
N HIS A 121 4.24 25.20 -26.33
CA HIS A 121 4.87 26.50 -26.14
C HIS A 121 4.71 27.02 -24.70
N CYS A 122 4.35 26.17 -23.73
CA CYS A 122 4.07 26.58 -22.36
C CYS A 122 5.19 27.43 -21.74
N VAL A 123 6.46 27.04 -21.93
CA VAL A 123 7.62 27.79 -21.40
C VAL A 123 7.75 29.16 -22.08
N ASP A 124 7.63 29.20 -23.40
CA ASP A 124 7.76 30.43 -24.20
C ASP A 124 6.61 31.42 -23.94
N ASN A 125 5.41 30.90 -23.70
CA ASN A 125 4.19 31.69 -23.49
C ASN A 125 4.06 32.25 -22.07
N ASN A 126 4.84 31.74 -21.11
CA ASN A 126 4.73 32.11 -19.70
C ASN A 126 6.07 32.53 -19.09
N PRO A 127 6.79 33.52 -19.65
CA PRO A 127 8.10 33.92 -19.12
C PRO A 127 7.99 34.51 -17.71
N GLY A 128 8.73 33.95 -16.75
CA GLY A 128 8.77 34.40 -15.37
C GLY A 128 7.57 34.03 -14.51
N ASP A 129 6.65 33.19 -15.02
CA ASP A 129 5.57 32.62 -14.21
C ASP A 129 6.09 31.45 -13.36
N PRO A 130 6.10 31.56 -12.02
CA PRO A 130 6.62 30.52 -11.13
C PRO A 130 5.84 29.20 -11.19
N LEU A 131 4.66 29.18 -11.82
CA LEU A 131 3.88 27.95 -12.04
C LEU A 131 4.26 27.23 -13.34
N TYR A 132 4.78 27.93 -14.35
CA TYR A 132 4.93 27.39 -15.70
C TYR A 132 6.33 27.56 -16.29
N SER A 133 7.03 28.66 -16.02
CA SER A 133 8.21 29.08 -16.79
C SER A 133 9.42 28.17 -16.64
N ASP A 134 9.50 27.40 -15.55
CA ASP A 134 10.69 26.61 -15.21
C ASP A 134 10.36 25.11 -15.01
N ARG A 135 9.12 24.70 -15.31
CA ARG A 135 8.67 23.32 -15.08
C ARG A 135 9.00 22.39 -16.25
N TRP A 136 9.41 21.17 -15.90
CA TRP A 136 9.66 20.12 -16.88
C TRP A 136 8.34 19.59 -17.47
N HIS A 137 8.32 19.35 -18.78
CA HIS A 137 7.19 18.75 -19.50
C HIS A 137 7.58 17.33 -19.95
N PRO A 138 6.85 16.31 -19.50
CA PRO A 138 7.14 14.93 -19.86
C PRO A 138 6.60 14.65 -21.26
N THR A 139 7.29 13.79 -22.00
CA THR A 139 6.71 13.15 -23.18
C THR A 139 5.66 12.12 -22.75
N ASP A 140 4.76 11.74 -23.66
CA ASP A 140 3.77 10.69 -23.41
C ASP A 140 4.43 9.36 -22.99
N GLU A 141 5.58 9.03 -23.58
CA GLU A 141 6.37 7.83 -23.23
C GLU A 141 6.86 7.92 -21.77
N GLN A 142 7.44 9.05 -21.37
CA GLN A 142 7.91 9.25 -19.99
C GLN A 142 6.76 9.24 -18.98
N TYR A 143 5.60 9.77 -19.34
CA TYR A 143 4.40 9.70 -18.50
C TYR A 143 3.90 8.26 -18.36
N GLN A 144 3.86 7.50 -19.45
CA GLN A 144 3.47 6.09 -19.41
C GLN A 144 4.45 5.26 -18.57
N GLU A 145 5.75 5.48 -18.71
CA GLU A 145 6.78 4.84 -17.87
C GLU A 145 6.55 5.11 -16.38
N HIS A 146 6.18 6.35 -16.03
CA HIS A 146 5.84 6.73 -14.67
C HIS A 146 4.58 6.04 -14.14
N LEU A 147 3.53 5.96 -14.95
CA LEU A 147 2.31 5.24 -14.58
C LEU A 147 2.61 3.77 -14.32
N ASP A 148 3.35 3.13 -15.24
CA ASP A 148 3.75 1.74 -15.12
C ASP A 148 4.61 1.49 -13.89
N PHE A 149 5.58 2.37 -13.61
CA PHE A 149 6.39 2.31 -12.41
C PHE A 149 5.55 2.46 -11.14
N SER A 150 4.68 3.46 -11.09
CA SER A 150 3.81 3.75 -9.95
C SER A 150 2.86 2.59 -9.66
N MET A 151 2.29 1.97 -10.70
CA MET A 151 1.43 0.79 -10.58
C MET A 151 2.21 -0.42 -10.03
N ARG A 152 3.41 -0.69 -10.55
CA ARG A 152 4.27 -1.77 -10.03
C ARG A 152 4.64 -1.55 -8.57
N LEU A 153 4.96 -0.31 -8.20
CA LEU A 153 5.33 0.04 -6.84
C LEU A 153 4.15 -0.08 -5.87
N ALA A 154 2.96 0.39 -6.26
CA ALA A 154 1.73 0.24 -5.48
C ALA A 154 1.38 -1.24 -5.25
N ALA A 155 1.49 -2.07 -6.29
CA ALA A 155 1.28 -3.51 -6.16
C ALA A 155 2.31 -4.17 -5.23
N SER A 156 3.58 -3.75 -5.32
CA SER A 156 4.65 -4.26 -4.45
C SER A 156 4.42 -3.88 -2.99
N LEU A 157 4.08 -2.61 -2.72
CA LEU A 157 3.72 -2.15 -1.37
C LEU A 157 2.56 -2.95 -0.80
N GLN A 158 1.51 -3.21 -1.60
CA GLN A 158 0.36 -3.97 -1.14
C GLN A 158 0.73 -5.41 -0.76
N ARG A 159 1.59 -6.08 -1.54
CA ARG A 159 2.11 -7.42 -1.19
C ARG A 159 2.91 -7.40 0.11
N LEU A 160 3.82 -6.43 0.28
CA LEU A 160 4.59 -6.29 1.51
C LEU A 160 3.71 -6.06 2.74
N VAL A 161 2.60 -5.32 2.59
CA VAL A 161 1.62 -5.15 3.68
C VAL A 161 0.89 -6.47 3.98
N LEU A 162 0.51 -7.24 2.98
CA LEU A 162 -0.11 -8.56 3.17
C LEU A 162 0.87 -9.55 3.84
N GLU A 163 2.13 -9.53 3.44
CA GLU A 163 3.24 -10.29 4.03
C GLU A 163 3.43 -9.90 5.50
N ALA A 164 3.54 -8.60 5.81
CA ALA A 164 3.63 -8.08 7.18
C ALA A 164 2.44 -8.51 8.05
N CYS A 165 1.25 -8.59 7.45
CA CYS A 165 0.03 -9.05 8.11
C CYS A 165 -0.07 -10.59 8.19
N ALA A 166 0.88 -11.34 7.62
CA ALA A 166 0.82 -12.79 7.47
C ALA A 166 -0.52 -13.25 6.87
N LEU A 167 -0.93 -12.59 5.79
CA LEU A 167 -2.16 -12.85 5.02
C LEU A 167 -1.89 -13.35 3.62
N GLU A 168 -0.63 -13.37 3.17
CA GLU A 168 -0.28 -14.12 1.97
C GLU A 168 -0.36 -15.62 2.28
N ALA A 169 -1.10 -16.36 1.46
CA ALA A 169 -0.88 -17.80 1.38
C ALA A 169 0.58 -18.01 0.92
N PRO A 170 1.34 -18.98 1.46
CA PRO A 170 2.64 -19.30 0.91
C PRO A 170 2.42 -19.58 -0.58
N VAL A 171 3.05 -18.76 -1.44
CA VAL A 171 3.10 -19.04 -2.88
C VAL A 171 3.62 -20.47 -2.96
N GLY A 172 2.77 -21.37 -3.45
CA GLY A 172 3.02 -22.79 -3.41
C GLY A 172 4.46 -23.06 -3.79
N GLN A 173 5.22 -23.63 -2.84
CA GLN A 173 6.38 -24.42 -3.17
C GLN A 173 5.89 -25.37 -4.26
N LEU A 174 6.20 -25.05 -5.52
CA LEU A 174 5.94 -25.89 -6.66
C LEU A 174 6.40 -27.26 -6.22
N GLY A 175 5.46 -28.19 -6.05
CA GLY A 175 5.78 -29.57 -5.74
C GLY A 175 6.76 -30.00 -6.81
N LEU A 176 8.05 -30.03 -6.47
CA LEU A 176 9.04 -30.80 -7.17
C LEU A 176 8.48 -32.20 -7.14
N PHE A 177 7.82 -32.58 -8.23
CA PHE A 177 7.33 -33.92 -8.42
C PHE A 177 8.54 -34.81 -8.26
N VAL A 178 8.65 -35.44 -7.09
CA VAL A 178 9.45 -36.64 -6.92
C VAL A 178 8.83 -37.62 -7.89
N THR A 179 9.45 -37.77 -9.05
CA THR A 179 9.19 -38.88 -9.97
C THR A 179 9.86 -40.10 -9.37
N GLU A 180 9.32 -40.58 -8.25
CA GLU A 180 9.55 -41.94 -7.81
C GLU A 180 8.24 -42.67 -7.85
N THR A 181 8.11 -43.50 -8.88
CA THR A 181 7.55 -44.85 -8.89
C THR A 181 7.33 -45.19 -10.37
N LEU A 182 7.63 -46.36 -10.92
CA LEU A 182 8.16 -47.64 -10.47
C LEU A 182 8.40 -48.41 -11.77
N GLY A 183 9.63 -48.74 -12.12
CA GLY A 183 9.96 -49.54 -13.30
C GLY A 183 10.57 -50.88 -12.93
N ALA A 184 9.74 -51.93 -12.96
CA ALA A 184 10.06 -53.37 -12.89
C ALA A 184 10.66 -53.89 -11.56
N PRO A 185 10.29 -55.10 -11.09
CA PRO A 185 10.13 -56.32 -11.90
C PRO A 185 8.88 -57.17 -11.61
N GLN A 186 8.40 -57.89 -12.63
CA GLN A 186 8.39 -59.37 -12.70
C GLN A 186 7.96 -59.80 -14.10
#